data_AF-A0A968SQE0-F1
#
_entry.id   AF-A0A968SQE0-F1
#
_cell.length_a   1.000
_cell.length_b   1.000
_cell.length_c   1.000
_cell.angle_alpha   90.00
_cell.angle_beta   90.00
_cell.angle_gamma   90.00
#
_symmetry.space_group_name_H-M   'P 1'
#
loop_
_entity.id
_entity.type
_entity.pdbx_description
1 polymer ?
#
loop_
_entity_poly.entity_id
_entity_poly.type
_entity_poly.pdbx_seq_one_letter_code
_entity_poly.pdbx_strand_id
1 'polypeptide(L)'
;MHIDYWSGNLLWEQGYITAVVDWEEAAYGDPAIDVAYSRMDMIVSGLGHVAEIFLQNYEAEMGRRVANLGLWELAAAARPMFNQPWRFATSPGREHFRAFIADAKQRASLG
;
A
#
# COMPACT_ATOMS: atom_id res chain seq x y z
N MET A 1 2.38 5.53 -12.81
CA MET A 1 2.00 5.35 -11.40
C MET A 1 0.78 6.19 -11.14
N HIS A 2 -0.17 5.63 -10.41
CA HIS A 2 -1.36 6.35 -9.95
C HIS A 2 -1.03 7.26 -8.77
N ILE A 3 -0.02 6.90 -7.97
CA ILE A 3 0.46 7.57 -6.74
C ILE A 3 -0.54 7.47 -5.58
N ASP A 4 -1.83 7.69 -5.79
CA ASP A 4 -2.90 7.43 -4.80
C ASP A 4 -3.63 6.10 -5.03
N TYR A 5 -2.88 5.00 -5.26
CA TYR A 5 -3.49 3.68 -5.52
C TYR A 5 -3.85 2.95 -4.21
N TRP A 6 -5.13 2.93 -3.85
CA TRP A 6 -5.67 2.19 -2.69
C TRP A 6 -7.10 1.74 -2.92
N SER A 7 -7.66 0.94 -2.00
CA SER A 7 -8.97 0.31 -2.17
C SER A 7 -10.13 1.29 -2.40
N GLY A 8 -10.03 2.52 -1.86
CA GLY A 8 -11.03 3.58 -2.03
C GLY A 8 -11.14 4.15 -3.46
N ASN A 9 -10.09 4.01 -4.27
CA ASN A 9 -10.04 4.52 -5.66
C ASN A 9 -10.34 3.45 -6.71
N LEU A 10 -10.82 2.27 -6.26
CA LEU A 10 -11.26 1.18 -7.12
C LEU A 10 -12.79 1.07 -7.07
N LEU A 11 -13.44 1.16 -8.24
CA LEU A 11 -14.86 0.89 -8.35
C LEU A 11 -15.07 -0.61 -8.64
N TRP A 12 -15.95 -1.23 -7.86
CA TRP A 12 -16.27 -2.64 -7.96
C TRP A 12 -17.72 -2.84 -8.36
N GLU A 13 -17.95 -3.76 -9.29
CA GLU A 13 -19.28 -4.25 -9.63
C GLU A 13 -19.23 -5.77 -9.75
N GLN A 14 -20.08 -6.46 -8.98
CA GLN A 14 -20.23 -7.93 -9.03
C GLN A 14 -18.90 -8.70 -8.89
N GLY A 15 -17.96 -8.19 -8.09
CA GLY A 15 -16.66 -8.82 -7.84
C GLY A 15 -15.56 -8.48 -8.84
N TYR A 16 -15.82 -7.60 -9.81
CA TYR A 16 -14.84 -7.13 -10.78
C TYR A 16 -14.55 -5.65 -10.59
N ILE A 17 -13.30 -5.24 -10.83
CA ILE A 17 -12.92 -3.84 -10.92
C ILE A 17 -13.43 -3.29 -12.25
N THR A 18 -14.29 -2.27 -12.19
CA THR A 18 -14.85 -1.61 -13.39
C THR A 18 -14.15 -0.30 -13.72
N ALA A 19 -13.53 0.35 -12.74
CA ALA A 19 -12.74 1.56 -12.96
C ALA A 19 -11.68 1.77 -11.88
N VAL A 20 -10.62 2.46 -12.27
CA VAL A 20 -9.64 3.09 -11.38
C VAL A 20 -9.83 4.60 -11.54
N VAL A 21 -10.09 5.30 -10.44
CA VAL A 21 -10.44 6.73 -10.44
C VAL A 21 -9.42 7.55 -9.64
N ASP A 22 -9.52 8.87 -9.71
CA ASP A 22 -8.69 9.81 -8.94
C ASP A 22 -7.20 9.88 -9.38
N TRP A 23 -6.99 10.08 -10.68
CA TRP A 23 -5.67 10.12 -11.33
C TRP A 23 -4.93 11.47 -11.17
N GLU A 24 -5.34 12.35 -10.27
CA GLU A 24 -4.80 13.72 -10.21
C GLU A 24 -3.31 13.78 -9.82
N GLU A 25 -2.81 12.79 -9.09
CA GLU A 25 -1.40 12.68 -8.68
C GLU A 25 -0.55 11.83 -9.64
N ALA A 26 -1.12 11.33 -10.74
CA ALA A 26 -0.46 10.34 -11.58
C ALA A 26 0.87 10.84 -12.17
N ALA A 27 1.90 9.99 -12.09
CA ALA A 27 3.26 10.35 -12.50
C ALA A 27 4.06 9.14 -13.01
N TYR A 28 5.18 9.41 -13.68
CA TYR A 28 6.21 8.40 -13.97
C TYR A 28 7.04 8.14 -12.71
N GLY A 29 7.39 6.88 -12.45
CA GLY A 29 8.15 6.52 -11.25
C GLY A 29 8.27 5.01 -11.05
N ASP A 30 8.78 4.63 -9.87
CA ASP A 30 8.93 3.24 -9.47
C ASP A 30 7.54 2.59 -9.21
N PRO A 31 7.21 1.46 -9.87
CA PRO A 31 6.00 0.67 -9.61
C PRO A 31 5.73 0.36 -8.14
N ALA A 32 6.79 0.25 -7.33
CA ALA A 32 6.70 -0.03 -5.91
C ALA A 32 5.94 1.05 -5.11
N ILE A 33 5.78 2.27 -5.65
CA ILE A 33 5.03 3.35 -4.99
C ILE A 33 3.57 2.95 -4.78
N ASP A 34 2.88 2.52 -5.83
CA ASP A 34 1.45 2.13 -5.76
C ASP A 34 1.29 0.83 -4.95
N VAL A 35 2.23 -0.12 -5.10
CA VAL A 35 2.22 -1.39 -4.36
C VAL A 35 2.34 -1.13 -2.86
N ALA A 36 3.29 -0.30 -2.44
CA ALA A 36 3.51 0.04 -1.04
C ALA A 36 2.30 0.74 -0.41
N TYR A 37 1.70 1.70 -1.12
CA TYR A 37 0.56 2.45 -0.61
C TYR A 37 -0.71 1.59 -0.48
N SER A 38 -1.00 0.75 -1.47
CA SER A 38 -2.09 -0.24 -1.39
C SER A 38 -1.89 -1.25 -0.25
N ARG A 39 -0.65 -1.75 -0.06
CA ARG A 39 -0.35 -2.66 1.05
C ARG A 39 -0.56 -2.00 2.40
N MET A 40 -0.13 -0.75 2.57
CA MET A 40 -0.37 0.01 3.80
C MET A 40 -1.87 0.11 4.11
N ASP A 41 -2.69 0.46 3.11
CA ASP A 41 -4.15 0.58 3.25
C ASP A 41 -4.79 -0.73 3.72
N MET A 42 -4.41 -1.86 3.10
CA MET A 42 -4.89 -3.20 3.49
C MET A 42 -4.46 -3.55 4.91
N ILE A 43 -3.18 -3.37 5.26
CA ILE A 43 -2.64 -3.74 6.57
C ILE A 43 -3.28 -2.91 7.67
N VAL A 44 -3.37 -1.58 7.51
CA VAL A 44 -4.01 -0.69 8.49
C VAL A 44 -5.49 -1.06 8.69
N SER A 45 -6.16 -1.50 7.62
CA SER A 45 -7.53 -2.00 7.66
C SER A 45 -7.69 -3.40 8.28
N GLY A 46 -6.60 -4.01 8.78
CA GLY A 46 -6.62 -5.35 9.39
C GLY A 46 -6.57 -6.50 8.38
N LEU A 47 -6.32 -6.20 7.11
CA LEU A 47 -6.29 -7.16 6.00
C LEU A 47 -4.85 -7.53 5.62
N GLY A 48 -3.96 -7.71 6.59
CA GLY A 48 -2.54 -7.99 6.33
C GLY A 48 -2.31 -9.25 5.47
N HIS A 49 -3.12 -10.30 5.66
CA HIS A 49 -3.07 -11.49 4.80
C HIS A 49 -3.44 -11.18 3.34
N VAL A 50 -4.37 -10.25 3.09
CA VAL A 50 -4.72 -9.80 1.74
C VAL A 50 -3.57 -9.01 1.11
N ALA A 51 -2.87 -8.19 1.90
CA ALA A 51 -1.70 -7.45 1.42
C ALA A 51 -0.57 -8.38 0.92
N GLU A 52 -0.39 -9.53 1.57
CA GLU A 52 0.57 -10.56 1.14
C GLU A 52 0.10 -11.28 -0.13
N ILE A 53 -1.18 -11.65 -0.23
CA ILE A 53 -1.75 -12.22 -1.47
C ILE A 53 -1.60 -11.23 -2.64
N PHE A 54 -1.89 -9.96 -2.40
CA PHE A 54 -1.73 -8.89 -3.39
C PHE A 54 -0.28 -8.79 -3.89
N LEU A 55 0.70 -8.74 -2.98
CA LEU A 55 2.11 -8.67 -3.35
C LEU A 55 2.55 -9.90 -4.13
N GLN A 56 2.17 -11.10 -3.68
CA GLN A 56 2.51 -12.35 -4.36
C GLN A 56 1.97 -12.39 -5.80
N ASN A 57 0.71 -12.01 -5.99
CA ASN A 57 0.10 -11.94 -7.32
C ASN A 57 0.78 -10.88 -8.18
N TYR A 58 1.07 -9.70 -7.62
CA TYR A 58 1.76 -8.63 -8.34
C TYR A 58 3.16 -9.06 -8.81
N GLU A 59 3.96 -9.69 -7.95
CA GLU A 59 5.29 -10.19 -8.30
C GLU A 59 5.25 -11.34 -9.32
N ALA A 60 4.24 -12.23 -9.21
CA ALA A 60 4.03 -13.31 -10.16
C ALA A 60 3.71 -12.78 -11.56
N GLU A 61 2.77 -11.83 -11.68
CA GLU A 61 2.42 -11.19 -12.96
C GLU A 61 3.57 -10.38 -13.55
N MET A 62 4.38 -9.73 -12.70
CA MET A 62 5.58 -9.01 -13.14
C MET A 62 6.75 -9.93 -13.51
N GLY A 63 6.70 -11.22 -13.14
CA GLY A 63 7.79 -12.18 -13.30
C GLY A 63 9.04 -11.85 -12.48
N ARG A 64 8.94 -10.96 -11.48
CA ARG A 64 10.06 -10.51 -10.65
C ARG A 64 9.58 -9.92 -9.33
N ARG A 65 10.48 -9.90 -8.35
CA ARG A 65 10.24 -9.21 -7.08
C ARG A 65 10.14 -7.70 -7.26
N VAL A 66 9.36 -7.07 -6.39
CA VAL A 66 9.27 -5.61 -6.30
C VAL A 66 10.55 -5.10 -5.63
N ALA A 67 11.40 -4.42 -6.40
CA ALA A 67 12.59 -3.76 -5.88
C ALA A 67 12.19 -2.58 -4.97
N ASN A 68 13.06 -2.23 -4.02
CA ASN A 68 12.89 -1.06 -3.13
C ASN A 68 11.59 -1.04 -2.31
N LEU A 69 10.86 -2.15 -2.18
CA LEU A 69 9.53 -2.15 -1.55
C LEU A 69 9.56 -1.58 -0.13
N GLY A 70 10.55 -1.96 0.70
CA GLY A 70 10.65 -1.44 2.07
C GLY A 70 10.87 0.08 2.12
N LEU A 71 11.66 0.63 1.19
CA LEU A 71 11.85 2.08 1.07
C LEU A 71 10.52 2.78 0.75
N TRP A 72 9.76 2.26 -0.21
CA TRP A 72 8.49 2.84 -0.62
C TRP A 72 7.38 2.62 0.41
N GLU A 73 7.40 1.53 1.18
CA GLU A 73 6.51 1.32 2.34
C GLU A 73 6.77 2.35 3.44
N LEU A 74 8.04 2.70 3.70
CA LEU A 74 8.39 3.78 4.62
C LEU A 74 7.94 5.16 4.09
N ALA A 75 8.07 5.42 2.79
CA ALA A 75 7.58 6.64 2.16
C ALA A 75 6.05 6.75 2.26
N ALA A 76 5.33 5.65 1.99
CA ALA A 76 3.87 5.59 2.15
C ALA A 76 3.44 5.90 3.59
N ALA A 77 4.16 5.39 4.59
CA ALA A 77 3.88 5.66 6.00
C ALA A 77 4.03 7.14 6.40
N ALA A 78 4.74 7.96 5.62
CA ALA A 78 4.82 9.39 5.90
C ALA A 78 3.56 10.16 5.48
N ARG A 79 2.76 9.65 4.53
CA ARG A 79 1.60 10.37 3.97
C ARG A 79 0.53 10.73 5.01
N PRO A 80 0.11 9.83 5.92
CA PRO A 80 -0.89 10.15 6.95
C PRO A 80 -0.40 11.16 8.00
N MET A 81 0.89 11.52 8.03
CA MET A 81 1.44 12.40 9.07
C MET A 81 1.01 13.86 8.93
N PHE A 82 0.63 14.30 7.73
CA PHE A 82 0.16 15.68 7.48
C PHE A 82 -1.30 15.91 7.91
N ASN A 83 -2.10 14.84 8.00
CA ASN A 83 -3.47 14.89 8.48
C ASN A 83 -3.87 13.50 8.98
N GLN A 84 -3.67 13.23 10.27
CA GLN A 84 -3.85 11.91 10.91
C GLN A 84 -5.33 11.49 10.89
N PRO A 85 -5.77 10.68 9.92
CA PRO A 85 -7.16 10.23 9.86
C PRO A 85 -7.40 9.24 11.00
N TRP A 86 -8.66 9.14 11.46
CA TRP A 86 -9.05 8.25 12.56
C TRP A 86 -8.56 6.80 12.36
N ARG A 87 -8.52 6.29 11.12
CA ARG A 87 -8.03 4.94 10.78
C ARG A 87 -6.56 4.66 11.15
N PHE A 88 -5.73 5.69 11.29
CA PHE A 88 -4.34 5.56 11.75
C PHE A 88 -4.17 5.97 13.22
N ALA A 89 -5.07 6.81 13.72
CA ALA A 89 -4.97 7.40 15.05
C ALA A 89 -5.59 6.53 16.16
N THR A 90 -6.56 5.65 15.88
CA THR A 90 -7.23 4.82 16.90
C THR A 90 -6.90 3.33 16.76
N SER A 91 -6.96 2.56 17.86
CA SER A 91 -6.88 1.10 17.78
C SER A 91 -8.13 0.52 17.09
N PRO A 92 -8.00 -0.58 16.32
CA PRO A 92 -6.77 -1.35 16.10
C PRO A 92 -5.84 -0.77 15.02
N GLY A 93 -6.28 0.21 14.23
CA GLY A 93 -5.53 0.77 13.11
C GLY A 93 -4.15 1.34 13.47
N ARG A 94 -4.02 1.96 14.65
CA ARG A 94 -2.72 2.43 15.18
C ARG A 94 -1.72 1.28 15.38
N GLU A 95 -2.18 0.12 15.84
CA GLU A 95 -1.33 -1.05 16.08
C GLU A 95 -0.91 -1.68 14.76
N HIS A 96 -1.85 -1.83 13.83
CA HIS A 96 -1.57 -2.28 12.46
C HIS A 96 -0.57 -1.37 11.76
N PHE A 97 -0.71 -0.05 11.89
CA PHE A 97 0.21 0.91 11.29
C PHE A 97 1.62 0.82 11.88
N ARG A 98 1.74 0.60 13.20
CA ARG A 98 3.05 0.36 13.84
C ARG A 98 3.69 -0.93 13.34
N ALA A 99 2.91 -2.00 13.18
CA ALA A 99 3.39 -3.26 12.62
C ALA A 99 3.88 -3.07 11.18
N PHE A 100 3.10 -2.38 10.33
CA PHE A 100 3.50 -2.03 8.97
C PHE A 100 4.85 -1.31 8.91
N ILE A 101 5.06 -0.29 9.76
CA ILE A 101 6.34 0.44 9.82
C ILE A 101 7.49 -0.48 10.25
N ALA A 102 7.26 -1.38 11.21
CA ALA A 102 8.29 -2.31 11.68
C ALA A 102 8.73 -3.26 10.56
N ASP A 103 7.76 -3.84 9.83
CA ASP A 103 8.00 -4.74 8.71
C ASP A 103 8.71 -4.02 7.56
N ALA A 104 8.27 -2.79 7.24
CA ALA A 104 8.89 -1.95 6.21
C ALA A 104 10.37 -1.65 6.53
N LYS A 105 10.70 -1.35 7.79
CA LYS A 105 12.10 -1.17 8.24
C LYS A 105 12.92 -2.44 8.06
N GLN A 106 12.38 -3.59 8.44
CA GLN A 106 13.07 -4.87 8.26
C GLN A 106 13.32 -5.13 6.76
N ARG A 107 12.31 -4.93 5.91
CA ARG A 107 12.42 -5.12 4.46
C ARG A 107 13.44 -4.16 3.82
N ALA A 108 13.46 -2.90 4.24
CA ALA A 108 14.43 -1.91 3.75
C ALA A 108 15.87 -2.22 4.19
N SER A 109 16.05 -2.89 5.33
CA SER A 109 17.39 -3.26 5.86
C SER A 109 17.98 -4.50 5.18
N LEU A 110 17.18 -5.23 4.41
CA LEU A 110 17.55 -6.46 3.71
C LEU A 110 17.72 -6.26 2.19
N GLY A 111 17.55 -5.03 1.71
CA GLY A 111 17.61 -4.65 0.30
C GLY A 111 18.97 -4.16 -0.14
#